data_AF-A0A528V1K8-F1
#
_entry.id   AF-A0A528V1K8-F1
#
_cell.length_a   1.000
_cell.length_b   1.000
_cell.length_c   1.000
_cell.angle_alpha   90.00
_cell.angle_beta   90.00
_cell.angle_gamma   90.00
#
_symmetry.space_group_name_H-M   'P 1'
#
loop_
_entity.id
_entity.type
_entity.pdbx_description
1 polymer ?
#
loop_
_entity_poly.entity_id
_entity_poly.type
_entity_poly.pdbx_seq_one_letter_code
_entity_poly.pdbx_strand_id
1 'polypeptide(L)' 'VRMHQARQWLVRDRLKISVVAARLGYESDASFSRAFKRVIGSAPSHFRAEEQAETGQAG' A
#
# COMPACT_ATOMS: atom_id res chain seq x y z
N VAL A 1 0.28 -13.63 3.82
CA VAL A 1 0.06 -13.75 2.35
C VAL A 1 -0.69 -12.56 1.73
N ARG A 2 -1.96 -12.24 2.02
CA ARG A 2 -2.69 -11.14 1.31
C ARG A 2 -2.07 -9.74 1.42
N MET A 3 -1.58 -9.32 2.60
CA MET A 3 -1.00 -7.98 2.77
C MET A 3 0.40 -7.83 2.15
N HIS A 4 1.14 -8.93 2.02
CA HIS A 4 2.42 -8.90 1.32
C HIS A 4 2.21 -8.71 -0.19
N GLN A 5 1.14 -9.30 -0.75
CA GLN A 5 0.71 -9.04 -2.13
C GLN A 5 0.27 -7.58 -2.31
N ALA A 6 -0.48 -7.01 -1.36
CA ALA A 6 -0.84 -5.60 -1.38
C ALA A 6 0.39 -4.69 -1.44
N ARG A 7 1.44 -5.01 -0.68
CA ARG A 7 2.71 -4.27 -0.73
C ARG A 7 3.30 -4.27 -2.13
N GLN A 8 3.37 -5.43 -2.79
CA GLN A 8 3.87 -5.53 -4.16
C GLN A 8 3.04 -4.72 -5.15
N TRP A 9 1.72 -4.76 -5.04
CA TRP A 9 0.82 -3.97 -5.89
C TRP A 9 0.94 -2.46 -5.68
N LEU A 10 1.16 -2.00 -4.45
CA LEU A 10 1.34 -0.58 -4.15
C LEU A 10 2.68 -0.05 -4.65
N VAL A 11 3.73 -0.87 -4.61
CA VAL A 11 5.10 -0.49 -4.94
C VAL A 11 5.44 -0.74 -6.41
N ARG A 12 5.30 -1.99 -6.87
CA ARG A 12 5.72 -2.40 -8.23
C ARG A 12 4.71 -1.94 -9.27
N ASP A 13 3.43 -2.26 -9.06
CA ASP A 13 2.35 -1.88 -9.98
C ASP A 13 1.83 -0.46 -9.76
N ARG A 14 2.32 0.24 -8.72
CA ARG A 14 1.90 1.60 -8.34
C ARG A 14 0.38 1.78 -8.26
N LEU A 15 -0.35 0.72 -7.90
CA LEU A 15 -1.81 0.75 -7.82
C LEU A 15 -2.27 1.73 -6.75
N LYS A 16 -3.42 2.36 -6.99
CA LYS A 16 -4.08 3.20 -5.99
C LYS A 16 -4.51 2.35 -4.80
N ILE A 17 -4.41 2.93 -3.60
CA ILE A 17 -4.81 2.28 -2.34
C ILE A 17 -6.27 1.80 -2.39
N SER A 18 -7.16 2.59 -2.99
CA SER A 18 -8.57 2.21 -3.17
C SER A 18 -8.76 0.96 -4.04
N VAL A 19 -7.96 0.82 -5.11
CA VAL A 19 -8.01 -0.36 -6.00
C VAL A 19 -7.51 -1.60 -5.26
N VAL A 20 -6.44 -1.47 -4.49
CA VAL A 20 -5.90 -2.57 -3.68
C VAL A 20 -6.89 -2.99 -2.59
N ALA A 21 -7.52 -2.03 -1.92
CA ALA A 21 -8.55 -2.28 -0.91
C ALA A 21 -9.74 -3.05 -1.52
N ALA A 22 -10.26 -2.58 -2.65
CA ALA A 22 -11.37 -3.24 -3.35
C ALA A 22 -11.01 -4.66 -3.82
N ARG A 23 -9.81 -4.86 -4.38
CA ARG A 23 -9.33 -6.19 -4.82
C ARG A 23 -9.21 -7.20 -3.67
N LEU A 24 -8.96 -6.72 -2.45
CA LEU A 24 -8.88 -7.57 -1.26
C LEU A 24 -10.21 -7.74 -0.53
N GLY A 25 -11.29 -7.11 -1.03
CA GLY A 25 -12.63 -7.19 -0.46
C GLY A 25 -12.86 -6.26 0.74
N TYR A 26 -12.08 -5.19 0.88
CA TYR A 26 -12.33 -4.18 1.91
C TYR A 26 -13.38 -3.18 1.43
N GLU A 27 -14.36 -2.92 2.29
CA GLU A 27 -15.44 -1.97 2.05
C GLU A 27 -14.96 -0.50 2.07
N SER A 28 -13.82 -0.24 2.69
CA SER A 28 -13.21 1.11 2.71
C SER A 28 -11.69 1.05 2.79
N ASP A 29 -11.04 2.09 2.26
CA ASP A 29 -9.60 2.33 2.34
C ASP A 29 -9.10 2.42 3.78
N ALA A 30 -9.88 2.99 4.70
CA ALA A 30 -9.55 3.06 6.12
C ALA A 30 -9.46 1.67 6.79
N SER A 31 -10.38 0.76 6.47
CA SER A 31 -10.37 -0.62 6.96
C SER A 31 -9.16 -1.39 6.43
N PHE A 32 -8.85 -1.22 5.14
CA PHE A 32 -7.64 -1.75 4.54
C PHE A 32 -6.38 -1.18 5.22
N SER A 33 -6.29 0.13 5.40
CA SER A 33 -5.13 0.82 5.97
C SER A 33 -4.80 0.33 7.38
N ARG A 34 -5.82 0.13 8.22
CA ARG A 34 -5.65 -0.45 9.57
C ARG A 34 -5.08 -1.86 9.52
N ALA A 35 -5.65 -2.72 8.66
CA ALA A 35 -5.20 -4.10 8.51
C ALA A 35 -3.80 -4.19 7.90
N PHE A 36 -3.51 -3.35 6.91
CA PHE A 36 -2.19 -3.24 6.28
C PHE A 36 -1.14 -2.79 7.29
N LYS A 37 -1.40 -1.71 8.06
CA LYS A 37 -0.50 -1.24 9.11
C LYS A 37 -0.23 -2.31 10.17
N ARG A 38 -1.26 -3.07 10.56
CA ARG A 38 -1.10 -4.16 11.55
C ARG A 38 -0.16 -5.27 11.08
N VAL A 39 -0.17 -5.57 9.78
CA VAL A 39 0.62 -6.69 9.22
C VAL A 39 1.98 -6.24 8.67
N ILE A 40 2.07 -5.04 8.10
CA ILE A 40 3.26 -4.51 7.43
C ILE A 40 4.04 -3.53 8.33
N GLY A 41 3.42 -2.98 9.38
CA GLY A 41 4.02 -2.04 10.34
C GLY A 41 3.76 -0.57 10.02
N SER A 42 3.55 -0.24 8.74
CA SER A 42 3.33 1.14 8.26
C SER A 42 2.05 1.27 7.44
N ALA A 43 1.48 2.48 7.40
CA ALA A 43 0.28 2.74 6.59
C ALA A 43 0.63 2.70 5.09
N PRO A 44 -0.28 2.23 4.21
CA PRO A 44 -0.01 2.09 2.78
C PRO A 44 0.29 3.44 2.09
N SER A 45 -0.28 4.54 2.57
CA SER A 45 0.02 5.89 2.07
C SER A 45 1.44 6.32 2.39
N HIS A 46 1.94 6.00 3.59
CA HIS A 46 3.31 6.28 4.01
C HIS A 46 4.29 5.42 3.21
N PHE A 47 4.00 4.12 3.10
CA PHE A 47 4.79 3.16 2.32
C PHE A 47 4.96 3.59 0.85
N ARG A 48 3.90 4.13 0.25
CA ARG A 48 3.95 4.66 -1.12
C ARG A 48 4.74 5.96 -1.23
N ALA A 49 4.64 6.83 -0.23
CA ALA A 49 5.36 8.11 -0.21
C ALA A 49 6.87 7.92 -0.05
N GLU A 50 7.30 7.00 0.82
CA GLU A 50 8.73 6.67 1.01
C GLU A 50 9.35 6.13 -0.29
N GLU A 51 8.69 5.20 -0.96
CA GLU A 51 9.16 4.66 -2.25
C GLU A 51 9.25 5.73 -3.35
N GLN A 52 8.33 6.71 -3.34
CA GLN A 52 8.39 7.85 -4.26
C GLN A 52 9.49 8.85 -3.90
N ALA A 53 9.79 9.03 -2.61
CA ALA A 53 10.87 9.87 -2.14
C ALA A 53 12.26 9.28 -2.45
N GLU A 54 12.41 7.95 -2.36
CA GLU A 54 13.63 7.24 -2.78
C GLU A 54 13.81 7.26 -4.30
N THR A 55 12.73 7.12 -5.08
CA THR A 55 12.81 7.21 -6.55
C THR A 55 13.09 8.64 -7.05
N GLY A 56 12.83 9.68 -6.23
CA GLY A 56 13.02 11.09 -6.58
C GLY A 56 14.41 11.67 -6.27
N GLN A 57 15.33 10.90 -5.67
CA GLN A 57 16.68 11.35 -5.28
C GLN A 57 17.82 10.74 -6.12
N ALA A 58 17.50 10.01 -7.19
CA ALA A 58 18.46 9.64 -8.22
C ALA A 58 18.30 10.59 -9.42
N GLY A 59 18.73 11.84 -9.27
CA GLY A 59 18.72 12.88 -10.30
C GLY A 59 19.84 13.86 -10.06
#